data_AF-G5CET6-F1
#
_entry.id   AF-G5CET6-F1
#
_cell.length_a   1.000
_cell.length_b   1.000
_cell.length_c   1.000
_cell.angle_alpha   90.00
_cell.angle_beta   90.00
_cell.angle_gamma   90.00
#
_symmetry.space_group_name_H-M   'P 1'
#
loop_
_entity.id
_entity.type
_entity.pdbx_description
1 polymer ?
#
loop_
_entity_poly.entity_id
_entity_poly.type
_entity_poly.pdbx_seq_one_letter_code
_entity_poly.pdbx_strand_id
1 'polypeptide(L)'
;MLNIFNLKLNNSNFFFTKKEKIDNKSNDRGQTRHYPPANREWFNSIYAYNKNTSKLLHVADKAILKLIKSYFNLYSADLEKTKKTRRARRFRRLSINRILISRAELKHTSDKVIITIYTYNRHLKYYLNKIKTIATLNILKKKLSKQKLQIIVNNGLKITSNVLKQKQILFETLNIGNNKFNNYGNNYVNKYLKIFIVKCLHEEMLYLNLKQIIFVNKSKFNSNYLLPLSSLISKIYKKKIEFNIVNLKYLYLNSYIFTETLVTKIKNRKNRVLRVLKASLSMFKLPPLNKLAIFDDMYNRKKKAQNLKVNHVLSNPNFMLLNQGLRLQQKGKGKGKGRGKGINSISNNSDNDTLDLILFKVYSKNLLQKKLVNIDITKKKEHVTNTVLSSIKHKSVSGIRIEAAGRLTRRNTAERSAFKLRYKGNIRNEDSSFKGLSTVILRGHAKSNLQYTKLKSKKKIGSFGLKGWISSN
;
A
#
# COMPACT_ATOMS: atom_id res chain seq x y z
N MET A 1 -9.78 -4.53 60.62
CA MET A 1 -10.07 -4.63 59.16
C MET A 1 -11.56 -4.66 58.81
N LEU A 2 -12.45 -5.27 59.62
CA LEU A 2 -13.91 -5.31 59.34
C LEU A 2 -14.57 -3.93 59.16
N ASN A 3 -14.17 -2.92 59.93
CA ASN A 3 -14.74 -1.56 59.81
C ASN A 3 -14.46 -0.88 58.46
N ILE A 4 -13.28 -1.11 57.86
CA ILE A 4 -12.94 -0.55 56.54
C ILE A 4 -13.76 -1.23 55.43
N PHE A 5 -14.03 -2.52 55.57
CA PHE A 5 -14.91 -3.26 54.67
C PHE A 5 -16.36 -2.79 54.78
N ASN A 6 -16.88 -2.61 56.01
CA ASN A 6 -18.23 -2.11 56.24
C ASN A 6 -18.41 -0.67 55.72
N LEU A 7 -17.41 0.20 55.88
CA LEU A 7 -17.44 1.54 55.30
C LEU A 7 -17.46 1.52 53.76
N LYS A 8 -16.70 0.62 53.12
CA LYS A 8 -16.76 0.42 51.67
C LYS A 8 -18.10 -0.15 51.21
N LEU A 9 -18.69 -1.07 51.97
CA LEU A 9 -20.02 -1.64 51.69
C LEU A 9 -21.12 -0.59 51.81
N ASN A 10 -21.10 0.23 52.86
CA ASN A 10 -22.05 1.33 53.02
C ASN A 10 -21.97 2.35 51.88
N ASN A 11 -20.76 2.68 51.42
CA ASN A 11 -20.56 3.52 50.23
C ASN A 11 -21.01 2.83 48.93
N SER A 12 -20.92 1.49 48.85
CA SER A 12 -21.37 0.75 47.66
C SER A 12 -22.90 0.77 47.51
N ASN A 13 -23.66 0.79 48.62
CA ASN A 13 -25.12 0.90 48.60
C ASN A 13 -25.61 2.20 47.95
N PHE A 14 -24.81 3.27 48.00
CA PHE A 14 -25.10 4.51 47.27
C PHE A 14 -25.00 4.35 45.73
N PHE A 15 -24.13 3.47 45.24
CA PHE A 15 -24.01 3.17 43.81
C PHE A 15 -25.00 2.10 43.33
N PHE A 16 -25.40 1.16 44.18
CA PHE A 16 -26.37 0.10 43.85
C PHE A 16 -27.83 0.57 43.75
N THR A 17 -28.17 1.75 44.27
CA THR A 17 -29.58 2.22 44.32
C THR A 17 -30.08 2.95 43.07
N LYS A 18 -29.20 3.30 42.12
CA LYS A 18 -29.65 3.68 40.76
C LYS A 18 -30.01 2.41 39.99
N LYS A 19 -31.18 1.82 40.28
CA LYS A 19 -31.81 0.84 39.38
C LYS A 19 -31.89 1.47 37.99
N GLU A 20 -31.21 0.89 37.01
CA GLU A 20 -31.29 1.32 35.62
C GLU A 20 -32.76 1.17 35.17
N LYS A 21 -33.45 2.29 34.97
CA LYS A 21 -34.81 2.29 34.40
C LYS A 21 -34.68 1.90 32.92
N ILE A 22 -35.08 0.67 32.60
CA ILE A 22 -35.11 0.18 31.23
C ILE A 22 -36.43 0.62 30.62
N ASP A 23 -36.39 1.65 29.76
CA ASP A 23 -37.58 2.11 29.03
C ASP A 23 -38.04 1.05 28.00
N ASN A 24 -39.30 0.65 28.10
CA ASN A 24 -39.92 -0.37 27.23
C ASN A 24 -40.42 0.16 25.89
N LYS A 25 -40.24 1.46 25.59
CA LYS A 25 -40.75 2.07 24.36
C LYS A 25 -39.89 1.67 23.16
N SER A 26 -40.51 0.98 22.19
CA SER A 26 -39.89 0.65 20.92
C SER A 26 -39.87 1.89 20.02
N ASN A 27 -38.67 2.39 19.73
CA ASN A 27 -38.48 3.50 18.80
C ASN A 27 -37.64 3.05 17.61
N ASP A 28 -37.91 3.62 16.45
CA ASP A 28 -37.03 3.48 15.30
C ASP A 28 -35.88 4.47 15.36
N ARG A 29 -34.69 4.01 14.98
CA ARG A 29 -33.52 4.86 14.77
C ARG A 29 -33.04 4.80 13.33
N GLY A 30 -32.51 5.92 12.86
CA GLY A 30 -31.78 5.99 11.61
C GLY A 30 -30.45 5.22 11.66
N GLN A 31 -29.81 5.06 10.51
CA GLN A 31 -28.48 4.46 10.45
C GLN A 31 -27.46 5.32 11.21
N THR A 32 -26.61 4.68 12.00
CA THR A 32 -25.48 5.35 12.66
C THR A 32 -24.53 5.94 11.63
N ARG A 33 -24.06 7.16 11.87
CA ARG A 33 -23.03 7.80 11.04
C ARG A 33 -21.76 6.94 10.98
N HIS A 34 -21.06 7.03 9.85
CA HIS A 34 -19.79 6.35 9.68
C HIS A 34 -18.67 7.09 10.43
N TYR A 35 -17.92 6.35 11.26
CA TYR A 35 -16.80 6.89 12.02
C TYR A 35 -15.48 6.65 11.27
N PRO A 36 -14.75 7.71 10.87
CA PRO A 36 -13.40 7.56 10.36
C PRO A 36 -12.47 7.08 11.48
N PRO A 37 -11.35 6.40 11.15
CA PRO A 37 -10.43 5.90 12.16
C PRO A 37 -9.69 7.07 12.85
N ALA A 38 -9.46 6.94 14.17
CA ALA A 38 -8.94 8.02 15.02
C ALA A 38 -7.58 8.59 14.55
N ASN A 39 -6.71 7.76 13.98
CA ASN A 39 -5.41 8.18 13.44
C ASN A 39 -5.49 9.07 12.20
N ARG A 40 -6.69 9.28 11.62
CA ARG A 40 -6.90 10.25 10.53
C ARG A 40 -7.13 11.66 11.04
N GLU A 41 -7.57 11.81 12.29
CA GLU A 41 -7.81 13.11 12.89
C GLU A 41 -6.47 13.78 13.24
N TRP A 42 -5.61 13.05 13.95
CA TRP A 42 -4.27 13.46 14.31
C TRP A 42 -3.24 12.44 13.84
N PHE A 43 -2.09 12.92 13.34
CA PHE A 43 -0.98 12.04 12.95
C PHE A 43 -0.45 11.23 14.14
N ASN A 44 -0.59 11.74 15.37
CA ASN A 44 -0.25 11.05 16.60
C ASN A 44 -1.55 10.69 17.34
N SER A 45 -1.91 9.42 17.35
CA SER A 45 -2.93 8.88 18.25
C SER A 45 -2.25 8.51 19.56
N ILE A 46 -2.32 9.42 20.53
CA ILE A 46 -1.67 9.30 21.84
C ILE A 46 -2.55 9.94 22.91
N TYR A 47 -2.56 9.32 24.08
CA TYR A 47 -2.99 9.93 25.33
C TYR A 47 -1.96 9.58 26.41
N ALA A 48 -1.56 10.57 27.22
CA ALA A 48 -0.63 10.37 28.31
C ALA A 48 -0.98 11.33 29.45
N TYR A 49 -1.02 10.80 30.68
CA TYR A 49 -1.29 11.61 31.87
C TYR A 49 -0.24 12.72 32.06
N ASN A 50 1.04 12.38 31.89
CA ASN A 50 2.11 13.37 31.92
C ASN A 50 2.18 14.17 30.61
N LYS A 51 1.70 15.41 30.65
CA LYS A 51 1.68 16.34 29.52
C LYS A 51 3.07 16.63 28.94
N ASN A 52 4.16 16.48 29.70
CA ASN A 52 5.52 16.72 29.18
C ASN A 52 5.91 15.75 28.05
N THR A 53 5.33 14.55 28.04
CA THR A 53 5.61 13.53 27.02
C THR A 53 5.15 13.94 25.61
N SER A 54 4.07 14.72 25.50
CA SER A 54 3.46 15.08 24.21
C SER A 54 4.01 16.37 23.61
N LYS A 55 4.64 17.24 24.42
CA LYS A 55 5.14 18.57 24.00
C LYS A 55 6.11 18.50 22.82
N LEU A 56 7.00 17.51 22.79
CA LEU A 56 8.07 17.40 21.77
C LEU A 56 7.68 16.58 20.53
N LEU A 57 6.44 16.05 20.45
CA LEU A 57 6.03 15.16 19.36
C LEU A 57 6.12 15.80 17.98
N HIS A 58 5.80 17.09 17.85
CA HIS A 58 5.87 17.78 16.54
C HIS A 58 7.30 17.90 15.99
N VAL A 59 8.29 18.04 16.88
CA VAL A 59 9.70 18.07 16.49
C VAL A 59 10.15 16.66 16.10
N ALA A 60 9.77 15.66 16.90
CA ALA A 60 10.03 14.25 16.62
C ALA A 60 9.45 13.83 15.25
N ASP A 61 8.19 14.20 14.94
CA ASP A 61 7.54 13.90 13.67
C ASP A 61 8.34 14.42 12.45
N LYS A 62 8.88 15.64 12.56
CA LYS A 62 9.70 16.22 11.49
C LYS A 62 11.03 15.47 11.32
N ALA A 63 11.66 15.07 12.43
CA ALA A 63 12.90 14.31 12.40
C ALA A 63 12.67 12.92 11.80
N ILE A 64 11.63 12.22 12.24
CA ILE A 64 11.24 10.89 11.77
C ILE A 64 10.91 10.90 10.28
N LEU A 65 10.15 11.90 9.82
CA LEU A 65 9.86 12.04 8.40
C LEU A 65 11.14 12.17 7.56
N LYS A 66 12.15 12.90 8.04
CA LYS A 66 13.45 13.01 7.35
C LYS A 66 14.22 11.70 7.39
N LEU A 67 14.26 11.02 8.54
CA LEU A 67 14.94 9.73 8.71
C LEU A 67 14.35 8.65 7.80
N ILE A 68 13.03 8.46 7.85
CA ILE A 68 12.30 7.51 7.00
C ILE A 68 12.54 7.83 5.52
N LYS A 69 12.41 9.11 5.12
CA LYS A 69 12.70 9.50 3.74
C LYS A 69 14.14 9.21 3.35
N SER A 70 15.11 9.41 4.24
CA SER A 70 16.51 9.10 3.98
C SER A 70 16.71 7.60 3.74
N TYR A 71 16.19 6.76 4.65
CA TYR A 71 16.25 5.30 4.56
C TYR A 71 15.73 4.76 3.22
N PHE A 72 14.52 5.14 2.83
CA PHE A 72 13.95 4.64 1.57
C PHE A 72 14.64 5.20 0.31
N ASN A 73 15.31 6.36 0.43
CA ASN A 73 16.14 6.95 -0.63
C ASN A 73 17.56 6.35 -0.70
N LEU A 74 17.93 5.42 0.20
CA LEU A 74 19.23 4.72 0.11
C LEU A 74 19.37 4.02 -1.24
N TYR A 75 20.58 4.03 -1.79
CA TYR A 75 20.92 3.40 -3.05
C TYR A 75 22.24 2.65 -2.89
N SER A 76 22.40 1.55 -3.62
CA SER A 76 23.67 0.83 -3.70
C SER A 76 24.60 1.54 -4.69
N ALA A 77 25.73 2.05 -4.20
CA ALA A 77 26.69 2.77 -5.05
C ALA A 77 27.29 1.86 -6.13
N ASP A 78 27.57 0.60 -5.80
CA ASP A 78 28.27 -0.34 -6.67
C ASP A 78 27.39 -0.95 -7.76
N LEU A 79 26.09 -1.10 -7.50
CA LEU A 79 25.13 -1.62 -8.49
C LEU A 79 24.64 -0.54 -9.45
N GLU A 80 24.50 0.70 -8.97
CA GLU A 80 23.95 1.81 -9.75
C GLU A 80 25.04 2.69 -10.37
N LYS A 81 26.25 2.13 -10.62
CA LYS A 81 27.47 2.80 -11.11
C LYS A 81 27.17 4.05 -11.95
N THR A 82 27.11 5.18 -11.26
CA THR A 82 27.30 6.50 -11.85
C THR A 82 28.60 6.96 -11.25
N LYS A 83 29.59 7.32 -12.09
CA LYS A 83 30.83 7.96 -11.63
C LYS A 83 30.47 8.96 -10.54
N LYS A 84 31.06 8.84 -9.35
CA LYS A 84 30.74 9.61 -8.13
C LYS A 84 30.97 11.12 -8.36
N THR A 85 30.12 11.77 -9.15
CA THR A 85 30.16 13.21 -9.37
C THR A 85 29.09 13.87 -8.51
N ARG A 86 29.41 15.01 -7.91
CA ARG A 86 28.43 15.83 -7.16
C ARG A 86 27.18 16.13 -8.02
N ARG A 87 27.34 16.24 -9.34
CA ARG A 87 26.27 16.43 -10.33
C ARG A 87 25.29 15.24 -10.37
N ALA A 88 25.76 13.99 -10.32
CA ALA A 88 24.90 12.80 -10.31
C ALA A 88 23.97 12.74 -9.07
N ARG A 89 24.49 13.09 -7.87
CA ARG A 89 23.68 13.15 -6.64
C ARG A 89 22.55 14.17 -6.74
N ARG A 90 22.80 15.33 -7.38
CA ARG A 90 21.77 16.37 -7.62
C ARG A 90 20.65 15.87 -8.52
N PHE A 91 20.96 15.19 -9.62
CA PHE A 91 19.95 14.65 -10.52
C PHE A 91 19.11 13.56 -9.86
N ARG A 92 19.70 12.71 -9.02
CA ARG A 92 18.96 11.71 -8.24
C ARG A 92 17.94 12.35 -7.30
N ARG A 93 18.30 13.43 -6.59
CA ARG A 93 17.36 14.19 -5.73
C ARG A 93 16.19 14.83 -6.51
N LEU A 94 16.35 15.06 -7.81
CA LEU A 94 15.30 15.61 -8.69
C LEU A 94 14.50 14.50 -9.40
N SER A 95 14.98 13.26 -9.36
CA SER A 95 14.31 12.12 -9.96
C SER A 95 13.10 11.68 -9.12
N ILE A 96 12.08 11.17 -9.81
CA ILE A 96 10.86 10.63 -9.18
C ILE A 96 10.92 9.10 -9.16
N ASN A 97 11.89 8.50 -9.86
CA ASN A 97 12.12 7.05 -9.90
C ASN A 97 12.78 6.59 -8.59
N ARG A 98 12.03 6.70 -7.50
CA ARG A 98 12.40 6.33 -6.13
C ARG A 98 11.16 5.80 -5.39
N ILE A 99 11.34 5.30 -4.19
CA ILE A 99 10.21 4.97 -3.31
C ILE A 99 9.67 6.29 -2.76
N LEU A 100 8.39 6.57 -3.00
CA LEU A 100 7.72 7.77 -2.52
C LEU A 100 6.91 7.43 -1.27
N ILE A 101 6.91 8.30 -0.28
CA ILE A 101 6.44 7.99 1.08
C ILE A 101 5.53 9.10 1.58
N SER A 102 4.47 8.75 2.31
CA SER A 102 3.58 9.70 2.97
C SER A 102 4.18 10.26 4.26
N ARG A 103 3.45 11.16 4.94
CA ARG A 103 3.70 11.39 6.37
C ARG A 103 3.37 10.10 7.15
N ALA A 104 4.09 9.88 8.24
CA ALA A 104 3.82 8.75 9.12
C ALA A 104 2.59 9.04 9.99
N GLU A 105 1.75 8.03 10.17
CA GLU A 105 0.67 8.00 11.14
C GLU A 105 1.12 7.11 12.30
N LEU A 106 1.12 7.64 13.51
CA LEU A 106 1.71 7.05 14.69
C LEU A 106 0.60 6.69 15.69
N LYS A 107 0.58 5.43 16.13
CA LYS A 107 -0.25 4.98 17.25
C LYS A 107 0.67 4.69 18.43
N HIS A 108 0.47 5.42 19.51
CA HIS A 108 1.27 5.29 20.72
C HIS A 108 0.53 4.43 21.74
N THR A 109 1.27 3.48 22.32
CA THR A 109 0.89 2.77 23.54
C THR A 109 1.91 3.11 24.63
N SER A 110 1.75 2.57 25.85
CA SER A 110 2.78 2.68 26.89
C SER A 110 4.11 2.11 26.40
N ASP A 111 4.08 0.94 25.75
CA ASP A 111 5.27 0.13 25.53
C ASP A 111 5.85 0.32 24.12
N LYS A 112 4.99 0.54 23.13
CA LYS A 112 5.37 0.58 21.71
C LYS A 112 4.71 1.70 20.91
N VAL A 113 5.33 2.02 19.78
CA VAL A 113 4.82 2.96 18.77
C VAL A 113 4.66 2.21 17.45
N ILE A 114 3.43 2.16 16.95
CA ILE A 114 3.11 1.58 15.65
C ILE A 114 3.13 2.69 14.60
N ILE A 115 4.07 2.61 13.68
CA ILE A 115 4.31 3.60 12.63
C ILE A 115 3.69 3.11 11.33
N THR A 116 2.57 3.70 10.93
CA THR A 116 1.91 3.42 9.64
C THR A 116 2.39 4.38 8.57
N ILE A 117 2.88 3.85 7.45
CA ILE A 117 3.47 4.64 6.36
C ILE A 117 2.91 4.13 5.04
N TYR A 118 2.38 5.03 4.22
CA TYR A 118 1.99 4.71 2.86
C TYR A 118 3.18 4.92 1.93
N THR A 119 3.41 3.97 1.02
CA THR A 119 4.51 3.99 0.07
C THR A 119 4.01 3.77 -1.35
N TYR A 120 4.64 4.42 -2.33
CA TYR A 120 4.44 4.15 -3.75
C TYR A 120 5.78 3.81 -4.39
N ASN A 121 5.95 2.55 -4.76
CA ASN A 121 7.22 2.03 -5.25
C ASN A 121 7.39 2.21 -6.77
N ARG A 122 7.68 3.45 -7.19
CA ARG A 122 7.94 3.75 -8.61
C ARG A 122 9.24 3.12 -9.10
N HIS A 123 10.22 2.99 -8.21
CA HIS A 123 11.53 2.42 -8.49
C HIS A 123 11.41 0.97 -8.96
N LEU A 124 10.72 0.13 -8.19
CA LEU A 124 10.49 -1.27 -8.53
C LEU A 124 9.78 -1.42 -9.88
N LYS A 125 8.72 -0.62 -10.12
CA LYS A 125 8.00 -0.64 -11.40
C LYS A 125 8.90 -0.30 -12.59
N TYR A 126 9.79 0.68 -12.43
CA TYR A 126 10.75 1.08 -13.47
C TYR A 126 11.72 -0.04 -13.84
N TYR A 127 12.31 -0.70 -12.84
CA TYR A 127 13.27 -1.79 -13.07
C TYR A 127 12.61 -3.07 -13.54
N LEU A 128 11.41 -3.42 -13.07
CA LEU A 128 10.65 -4.54 -13.62
C LEU A 128 10.35 -4.35 -15.12
N ASN A 129 9.97 -3.14 -15.53
CA ASN A 129 9.74 -2.86 -16.95
C ASN A 129 11.03 -3.01 -17.77
N LYS A 130 12.17 -2.54 -17.25
CA LYS A 130 13.48 -2.75 -17.90
C LYS A 130 13.86 -4.22 -18.02
N ILE A 131 13.60 -5.02 -16.99
CA ILE A 131 13.84 -6.46 -17.05
C ILE A 131 12.95 -7.11 -18.09
N LYS A 132 11.66 -6.75 -18.14
CA LYS A 132 10.73 -7.26 -19.15
C LYS A 132 11.21 -6.98 -20.57
N THR A 133 11.67 -5.77 -20.85
CA THR A 133 12.21 -5.43 -22.19
C THR A 133 13.46 -6.23 -22.56
N ILE A 134 14.33 -6.52 -21.59
CA ILE A 134 15.52 -7.38 -21.83
C ILE A 134 15.09 -8.83 -22.01
N ALA A 135 14.13 -9.32 -21.21
CA ALA A 135 13.62 -10.69 -21.30
C ALA A 135 12.93 -10.96 -22.64
N THR A 136 12.13 -10.02 -23.17
CA THR A 136 11.50 -10.16 -24.50
C THR A 136 12.54 -10.23 -25.61
N LEU A 137 13.59 -9.40 -25.54
CA LEU A 137 14.73 -9.48 -26.48
C LEU A 137 15.47 -10.82 -26.34
N ASN A 138 15.64 -11.33 -25.11
CA ASN A 138 16.30 -12.59 -24.85
C ASN A 138 15.47 -13.81 -25.25
N ILE A 139 14.13 -13.76 -25.18
CA ILE A 139 13.25 -14.84 -25.65
C ILE A 139 13.36 -14.98 -27.17
N LEU A 140 13.37 -13.87 -27.90
CA LEU A 140 13.66 -13.86 -29.35
C LEU A 140 15.07 -14.41 -29.64
N LYS A 141 16.06 -14.14 -28.78
CA LYS A 141 17.41 -14.72 -28.85
C LYS A 141 17.53 -16.15 -28.32
N LYS A 142 16.55 -16.72 -27.61
CA LYS A 142 16.71 -18.01 -26.92
C LYS A 142 16.84 -19.17 -27.91
N LYS A 143 16.22 -19.05 -29.09
CA LYS A 143 16.42 -19.92 -30.25
C LYS A 143 17.87 -19.86 -30.79
N LEU A 144 18.60 -18.76 -30.54
CA LEU A 144 20.02 -18.55 -30.88
C LEU A 144 21.01 -18.83 -29.72
N SER A 145 20.57 -19.34 -28.56
CA SER A 145 21.44 -19.40 -27.37
C SER A 145 22.61 -20.39 -27.48
N LYS A 146 22.38 -21.58 -28.07
CA LYS A 146 23.45 -22.57 -28.32
C LYS A 146 24.45 -22.07 -29.38
N GLN A 147 23.94 -21.48 -30.46
CA GLN A 147 24.76 -20.85 -31.52
C GLN A 147 25.57 -19.67 -30.98
N LYS A 148 24.98 -18.80 -30.15
CA LYS A 148 25.68 -17.67 -29.51
C LYS A 148 26.83 -18.16 -28.63
N LEU A 149 26.61 -19.19 -27.81
CA LEU A 149 27.65 -19.78 -26.97
C LEU A 149 28.79 -20.36 -27.81
N GLN A 150 28.45 -21.09 -28.88
CA GLN A 150 29.44 -21.67 -29.80
C GLN A 150 30.26 -20.57 -30.52
N ILE A 151 29.63 -19.48 -30.97
CA ILE A 151 30.31 -18.32 -31.55
C ILE A 151 31.23 -17.64 -30.52
N ILE A 152 30.80 -17.50 -29.26
CA ILE A 152 31.63 -16.93 -28.19
C ILE A 152 32.85 -17.81 -27.94
N VAL A 153 32.70 -19.13 -27.90
CA VAL A 153 33.81 -20.07 -27.71
C VAL A 153 34.78 -19.98 -28.89
N ASN A 154 34.29 -20.06 -30.13
CA ASN A 154 35.13 -19.99 -31.33
C ASN A 154 35.91 -18.68 -31.43
N ASN A 155 35.23 -17.54 -31.19
CA ASN A 155 35.88 -16.23 -31.17
C ASN A 155 36.87 -16.12 -29.99
N GLY A 156 36.54 -16.69 -28.84
CA GLY A 156 37.43 -16.74 -27.68
C GLY A 156 38.72 -17.52 -27.95
N LEU A 157 38.62 -18.68 -28.62
CA LEU A 157 39.77 -19.47 -29.05
C LEU A 157 40.64 -18.71 -30.06
N LYS A 158 40.03 -18.01 -31.03
CA LYS A 158 40.77 -17.18 -31.99
C LYS A 158 41.46 -15.97 -31.33
N ILE A 159 40.83 -15.36 -30.34
CA ILE A 159 41.38 -14.20 -29.63
C ILE A 159 42.52 -14.63 -28.68
N THR A 160 42.34 -15.74 -27.97
CA THR A 160 43.38 -16.29 -27.07
C THR A 160 44.65 -16.64 -27.84
N SER A 161 44.52 -17.29 -29.00
CA SER A 161 45.68 -17.59 -29.85
C SER A 161 46.40 -16.32 -30.33
N ASN A 162 45.67 -15.29 -30.76
CA ASN A 162 46.27 -14.02 -31.18
C ASN A 162 46.98 -13.29 -30.03
N VAL A 163 46.39 -13.28 -28.83
CA VAL A 163 46.99 -12.64 -27.65
C VAL A 163 48.24 -13.38 -27.19
N LEU A 164 48.28 -14.72 -27.30
CA LEU A 164 49.47 -15.53 -27.03
C LEU A 164 50.58 -15.26 -28.04
N LYS A 165 50.26 -15.16 -29.35
CA LYS A 165 51.22 -14.76 -30.39
C LYS A 165 51.81 -13.37 -30.13
N GLN A 166 50.96 -12.39 -29.78
CA GLN A 166 51.42 -11.05 -29.40
C GLN A 166 52.33 -11.07 -28.17
N LYS A 167 52.03 -11.92 -27.18
CA LYS A 167 52.89 -12.10 -26.00
C LYS A 167 54.28 -12.64 -26.40
N GLN A 168 54.34 -13.60 -27.32
CA GLN A 168 55.61 -14.15 -27.83
C GLN A 168 56.43 -13.07 -28.57
N ILE A 169 55.83 -12.32 -29.50
CA ILE A 169 56.52 -11.23 -30.21
C ILE A 169 57.04 -10.17 -29.21
N LEU A 170 56.25 -9.85 -28.19
CA LEU A 170 56.65 -8.89 -27.16
C LEU A 170 57.80 -9.40 -26.28
N PHE A 171 57.91 -10.73 -26.12
CA PHE A 171 59.02 -11.37 -25.41
C PHE A 171 60.32 -11.26 -26.20
N GLU A 172 60.25 -11.60 -27.49
CA GLU A 172 61.37 -11.53 -28.42
C GLU A 172 61.92 -10.10 -28.56
N THR A 173 61.04 -9.09 -28.55
CA THR A 173 61.47 -7.68 -28.73
C THR A 173 62.05 -7.02 -27.48
N LEU A 174 61.66 -7.44 -26.27
CA LEU A 174 62.03 -6.72 -25.05
C LEU A 174 63.29 -7.25 -24.33
N ASN A 175 63.78 -8.46 -24.61
CA ASN A 175 64.97 -9.05 -23.96
C ASN A 175 65.00 -8.94 -22.41
N ILE A 176 63.84 -8.94 -21.75
CA ILE A 176 63.72 -8.86 -20.29
C ILE A 176 63.81 -10.27 -19.68
N GLY A 177 64.57 -10.43 -18.59
CA GLY A 177 64.71 -11.70 -17.88
C GLY A 177 63.37 -12.42 -17.58
N ASN A 178 63.37 -13.74 -17.79
CA ASN A 178 62.20 -14.62 -17.89
C ASN A 178 61.14 -14.39 -16.79
N ASN A 179 61.55 -14.20 -15.54
CA ASN A 179 60.62 -14.09 -14.40
C ASN A 179 59.84 -12.76 -14.37
N LYS A 180 60.49 -11.63 -14.68
CA LYS A 180 59.81 -10.33 -14.72
C LYS A 180 58.88 -10.25 -15.91
N PHE A 181 59.33 -10.70 -17.08
CA PHE A 181 58.51 -10.69 -18.29
C PHE A 181 57.27 -11.57 -18.15
N ASN A 182 57.40 -12.77 -17.59
CA ASN A 182 56.26 -13.68 -17.41
C ASN A 182 55.14 -13.04 -16.56
N ASN A 183 55.48 -12.28 -15.52
CA ASN A 183 54.49 -11.57 -14.71
C ASN A 183 53.78 -10.45 -15.49
N TYR A 184 54.52 -9.61 -16.24
CA TYR A 184 53.92 -8.52 -17.03
C TYR A 184 53.09 -9.05 -18.20
N GLY A 185 53.62 -10.04 -18.93
CA GLY A 185 52.94 -10.70 -20.03
C GLY A 185 51.65 -11.39 -19.58
N ASN A 186 51.69 -12.15 -18.47
CA ASN A 186 50.49 -12.80 -17.93
C ASN A 186 49.45 -11.77 -17.47
N ASN A 187 49.87 -10.64 -16.88
CA ASN A 187 48.96 -9.56 -16.52
C ASN A 187 48.29 -8.92 -17.74
N TYR A 188 49.02 -8.72 -18.84
CA TYR A 188 48.46 -8.23 -20.09
C TYR A 188 47.40 -9.19 -20.66
N VAL A 189 47.75 -10.49 -20.77
CA VAL A 189 46.82 -11.53 -21.23
C VAL A 189 45.57 -11.55 -20.36
N ASN A 190 45.73 -11.60 -19.03
CA ASN A 190 44.62 -11.61 -18.08
C ASN A 190 43.72 -10.37 -18.22
N LYS A 191 44.31 -9.19 -18.39
CA LYS A 191 43.56 -7.94 -18.59
C LYS A 191 42.75 -7.98 -19.88
N TYR A 192 43.34 -8.47 -20.97
CA TYR A 192 42.67 -8.57 -22.27
C TYR A 192 41.52 -9.57 -22.24
N LEU A 193 41.76 -10.79 -21.72
CA LEU A 193 40.74 -11.83 -21.58
C LEU A 193 39.60 -11.37 -20.67
N LYS A 194 39.90 -10.67 -19.59
CA LYS A 194 38.87 -10.06 -18.73
C LYS A 194 38.00 -9.06 -19.48
N ILE A 195 38.58 -8.21 -20.34
CA ILE A 195 37.82 -7.26 -21.17
C ILE A 195 36.93 -8.01 -22.16
N PHE A 196 37.44 -9.07 -22.79
CA PHE A 196 36.67 -9.90 -23.71
C PHE A 196 35.47 -10.54 -23.01
N ILE A 197 35.68 -11.22 -21.88
CA ILE A 197 34.62 -11.86 -21.09
C ILE A 197 33.54 -10.84 -20.69
N VAL A 198 33.94 -9.65 -20.22
CA VAL A 198 33.02 -8.58 -19.84
C VAL A 198 32.18 -8.10 -21.03
N LYS A 199 32.77 -8.01 -22.23
CA LYS A 199 32.03 -7.63 -23.45
C LYS A 199 31.05 -8.73 -23.88
N CYS A 200 31.47 -10.00 -23.85
CA CYS A 200 30.64 -11.14 -24.24
C CYS A 200 29.43 -11.33 -23.32
N LEU A 201 29.63 -11.17 -22.00
CA LEU A 201 28.62 -11.40 -20.98
C LEU A 201 27.91 -10.11 -20.52
N HIS A 202 28.07 -9.01 -21.26
CA HIS A 202 27.57 -7.70 -20.84
C HIS A 202 26.05 -7.69 -20.61
N GLU A 203 25.27 -8.34 -21.48
CA GLU A 203 23.80 -8.40 -21.39
C GLU A 203 23.35 -9.19 -20.15
N GLU A 204 24.00 -10.32 -19.90
CA GLU A 204 23.77 -11.21 -18.76
C GLU A 204 24.14 -10.51 -17.44
N MET A 205 25.29 -9.82 -17.41
CA MET A 205 25.71 -9.00 -16.27
C MET A 205 24.73 -7.85 -15.99
N LEU A 206 24.23 -7.16 -17.03
CA LEU A 206 23.21 -6.13 -16.88
C LEU A 206 21.93 -6.69 -16.27
N TYR A 207 21.46 -7.84 -16.76
CA TYR A 207 20.28 -8.51 -16.23
C TYR A 207 20.45 -8.87 -14.74
N LEU A 208 21.59 -9.44 -14.35
CA LEU A 208 21.92 -9.76 -12.96
C LEU A 208 21.95 -8.50 -12.07
N ASN A 209 22.58 -7.42 -12.55
CA ASN A 209 22.62 -6.14 -11.84
C ASN A 209 21.20 -5.59 -11.59
N LEU A 210 20.31 -5.66 -12.60
CA LEU A 210 18.91 -5.23 -12.44
C LEU A 210 18.17 -6.11 -11.43
N LYS A 211 18.41 -7.43 -11.44
CA LYS A 211 17.83 -8.36 -10.45
C LYS A 211 18.29 -8.04 -9.03
N GLN A 212 19.58 -7.74 -8.85
CA GLN A 212 20.13 -7.31 -7.57
C GLN A 212 19.52 -5.98 -7.09
N ILE A 213 19.36 -4.98 -7.97
CA ILE A 213 18.70 -3.71 -7.63
C ILE A 213 17.25 -3.94 -7.17
N ILE A 214 16.51 -4.84 -7.82
CA ILE A 214 15.15 -5.20 -7.42
C ILE A 214 15.16 -5.91 -6.06
N PHE A 215 16.11 -6.82 -5.84
CA PHE A 215 16.28 -7.49 -4.55
C PHE A 215 16.53 -6.48 -3.42
N VAL A 216 17.48 -5.57 -3.60
CA VAL A 216 17.76 -4.48 -2.64
C VAL A 216 16.51 -3.65 -2.39
N ASN A 217 15.75 -3.31 -3.43
CA ASN A 217 14.51 -2.56 -3.26
C ASN A 217 13.45 -3.32 -2.44
N LYS A 218 13.24 -4.62 -2.69
CA LYS A 218 12.32 -5.46 -1.93
C LYS A 218 12.78 -5.62 -0.48
N SER A 219 14.08 -5.79 -0.27
CA SER A 219 14.68 -5.99 1.05
C SER A 219 14.39 -4.86 2.03
N LYS A 220 14.25 -3.61 1.55
CA LYS A 220 13.93 -2.43 2.37
C LYS A 220 12.62 -2.53 3.15
N PHE A 221 11.71 -3.41 2.74
CA PHE A 221 10.42 -3.63 3.38
C PHE A 221 10.43 -4.81 4.36
N ASN A 222 11.49 -5.62 4.37
CA ASN A 222 11.62 -6.74 5.30
C ASN A 222 11.96 -6.23 6.70
N SER A 223 11.48 -6.94 7.73
CA SER A 223 11.73 -6.64 9.14
C SER A 223 13.21 -6.48 9.46
N ASN A 224 14.06 -7.37 8.96
CA ASN A 224 15.51 -7.38 9.25
C ASN A 224 16.20 -6.08 8.80
N TYR A 225 15.86 -5.57 7.61
CA TYR A 225 16.48 -4.35 7.08
C TYR A 225 15.89 -3.08 7.71
N LEU A 226 14.73 -3.17 8.36
CA LEU A 226 14.13 -2.08 9.13
C LEU A 226 14.73 -1.95 10.54
N LEU A 227 15.47 -2.95 11.04
CA LEU A 227 16.07 -2.93 12.38
C LEU A 227 16.98 -1.70 12.64
N PRO A 228 17.85 -1.27 11.70
CA PRO A 228 18.64 -0.06 11.92
C PRO A 228 17.79 1.21 11.97
N LEU A 229 16.67 1.24 11.23
CA LEU A 229 15.75 2.38 11.26
C LEU A 229 14.93 2.38 12.56
N SER A 230 14.49 1.21 13.03
CA SER A 230 13.76 1.09 14.29
C SER A 230 14.66 1.47 15.47
N SER A 231 15.93 1.07 15.49
CA SER A 231 16.87 1.44 16.56
C SER A 231 17.15 2.94 16.63
N LEU A 232 17.18 3.65 15.48
CA LEU A 232 17.32 5.11 15.47
C LEU A 232 16.07 5.82 15.97
N ILE A 233 14.89 5.35 15.57
CA ILE A 233 13.62 5.98 15.99
C ILE A 233 13.31 5.60 17.46
N SER A 234 13.76 4.43 17.95
CA SER A 234 13.50 4.01 19.34
C SER A 234 14.21 4.91 20.33
N LYS A 235 15.38 5.44 19.98
CA LYS A 235 16.09 6.48 20.74
C LYS A 235 15.28 7.78 20.87
N ILE A 236 14.43 8.11 19.89
CA ILE A 236 13.59 9.33 19.91
C ILE A 236 12.40 9.14 20.85
N TYR A 237 11.71 8.01 20.77
CA TYR A 237 10.48 7.76 21.56
C TYR A 237 10.69 7.01 22.87
N LYS A 238 11.88 6.42 23.09
CA LYS A 238 12.19 5.51 24.20
C LYS A 238 11.20 4.34 24.32
N LYS A 239 10.74 3.83 23.18
CA LYS A 239 9.73 2.77 23.05
C LYS A 239 10.09 1.80 21.94
N LYS A 240 9.52 0.59 21.99
CA LYS A 240 9.62 -0.39 20.90
C LYS A 240 8.87 0.11 19.66
N ILE A 241 9.35 -0.23 18.47
CA ILE A 241 8.78 0.30 17.21
C ILE A 241 8.36 -0.83 16.30
N GLU A 242 7.14 -0.72 15.82
CA GLU A 242 6.56 -1.61 14.82
C GLU A 242 6.20 -0.80 13.57
N PHE A 243 6.61 -1.29 12.40
CA PHE A 243 6.29 -0.65 11.13
C PHE A 243 5.10 -1.33 10.46
N ASN A 244 4.11 -0.54 10.09
CA ASN A 244 3.02 -0.95 9.21
C ASN A 244 3.17 -0.21 7.86
N ILE A 245 3.85 -0.84 6.90
CA ILE A 245 4.10 -0.22 5.60
C ILE A 245 3.03 -0.66 4.60
N VAL A 246 2.22 0.29 4.15
CA VAL A 246 1.14 0.05 3.17
C VAL A 246 1.62 0.44 1.77
N ASN A 247 1.62 -0.49 0.83
CA ASN A 247 1.96 -0.21 -0.57
C ASN A 247 0.74 0.28 -1.36
N LEU A 248 0.86 1.44 -1.99
CA LEU A 248 -0.17 2.05 -2.82
C LEU A 248 -0.01 1.63 -4.28
N LYS A 249 -1.12 1.25 -4.92
CA LYS A 249 -1.16 0.94 -6.36
C LYS A 249 -0.99 2.20 -7.22
N TYR A 250 -1.52 3.34 -6.77
CA TYR A 250 -1.50 4.60 -7.51
C TYR A 250 -1.07 5.77 -6.63
N LEU A 251 -0.38 6.73 -7.23
CA LEU A 251 0.16 7.94 -6.58
C LEU A 251 -0.95 8.84 -6.00
N TYR A 252 -2.08 8.92 -6.70
CA TYR A 252 -3.19 9.82 -6.37
C TYR A 252 -4.07 9.29 -5.23
N LEU A 253 -3.78 8.13 -4.64
CA LEU A 253 -4.51 7.63 -3.46
C LEU A 253 -4.09 8.33 -2.17
N ASN A 254 -2.96 9.05 -2.19
CA ASN A 254 -2.47 9.79 -1.04
C ASN A 254 -2.05 11.20 -1.46
N SER A 255 -2.64 12.20 -0.81
CA SER A 255 -2.39 13.62 -1.09
C SER A 255 -0.91 14.01 -0.94
N TYR A 256 -0.22 13.50 0.07
CA TYR A 256 1.18 13.84 0.33
C TYR A 256 2.11 13.31 -0.75
N ILE A 257 2.00 12.02 -1.08
CA ILE A 257 2.81 11.40 -2.13
C ILE A 257 2.54 12.10 -3.47
N PHE A 258 1.27 12.31 -3.81
CA PHE A 258 0.87 12.98 -5.04
C PHE A 258 1.48 14.39 -5.13
N THR A 259 1.28 15.23 -4.11
CA THR A 259 1.82 16.60 -4.09
C THR A 259 3.35 16.63 -4.10
N GLU A 260 4.04 15.72 -3.40
CA GLU A 260 5.51 15.63 -3.43
C GLU A 260 6.03 15.31 -4.84
N THR A 261 5.35 14.43 -5.58
CA THR A 261 5.73 14.16 -6.98
C THR A 261 5.56 15.37 -7.89
N LEU A 262 4.51 16.16 -7.70
CA LEU A 262 4.29 17.36 -8.49
C LEU A 262 5.32 18.44 -8.15
N VAL A 263 5.62 18.61 -6.86
CA VAL A 263 6.66 19.54 -6.41
C VAL A 263 8.02 19.20 -7.02
N THR A 264 8.39 17.92 -7.04
CA THR A 264 9.65 17.47 -7.66
C THR A 264 9.64 17.65 -9.18
N LYS A 265 8.52 17.41 -9.88
CA LYS A 265 8.38 17.73 -11.32
C LYS A 265 8.49 19.23 -11.61
N ILE A 266 7.80 20.08 -10.86
CA ILE A 266 7.76 21.54 -11.06
C ILE A 266 9.12 22.16 -10.74
N LYS A 267 9.88 21.59 -9.80
CA LYS A 267 11.24 22.04 -9.47
C LYS A 267 12.18 22.03 -10.68
N ASN A 268 11.95 21.15 -11.65
CA ASN A 268 12.70 21.16 -12.91
C ASN A 268 12.21 22.29 -13.84
N ARG A 269 13.08 23.26 -14.16
CA ARG A 269 12.78 24.43 -15.00
C ARG A 269 12.36 24.07 -16.44
N LYS A 270 12.72 22.88 -16.93
CA LYS A 270 12.30 22.39 -18.25
C LYS A 270 10.80 22.09 -18.30
N ASN A 271 10.19 21.75 -17.17
CA ASN A 271 8.78 21.38 -17.10
C ASN A 271 7.87 22.61 -16.97
N ARG A 272 6.93 22.76 -17.91
CA ARG A 272 5.87 23.78 -17.82
C ARG A 272 4.85 23.38 -16.75
N VAL A 273 4.57 24.28 -15.80
CA VAL A 273 3.69 24.01 -14.64
C VAL A 273 2.32 23.51 -15.07
N LEU A 274 1.66 24.22 -15.99
CA LEU A 274 0.33 23.84 -16.48
C LEU A 274 0.30 22.45 -17.14
N ARG A 275 1.36 22.08 -17.88
CA ARG A 275 1.48 20.76 -18.51
C ARG A 275 1.60 19.67 -17.45
N VAL A 276 2.40 19.89 -16.41
CA VAL A 276 2.53 18.96 -15.28
C VAL A 276 1.19 18.78 -14.57
N LEU A 277 0.47 19.87 -14.29
CA LEU A 277 -0.84 19.80 -13.62
C LEU A 277 -1.88 19.07 -14.47
N LYS A 278 -2.02 19.40 -15.77
CA LYS A 278 -2.94 18.69 -16.68
C LYS A 278 -2.61 17.20 -16.77
N ALA A 279 -1.33 16.86 -16.97
CA ALA A 279 -0.88 15.47 -17.05
C ALA A 279 -1.07 14.70 -15.74
N SER A 280 -1.07 15.37 -14.59
CA SER A 280 -1.34 14.72 -13.30
C SER A 280 -2.80 14.33 -13.12
N LEU A 281 -3.73 15.18 -13.60
CA LEU A 281 -5.17 14.93 -13.52
C LEU A 281 -5.65 13.91 -14.55
N SER A 282 -4.93 13.73 -15.66
CA SER A 282 -5.25 12.69 -16.65
C SER A 282 -4.94 11.26 -16.14
N MET A 283 -4.12 11.12 -15.08
CA MET A 283 -3.80 9.81 -14.49
C MET A 283 -4.96 9.15 -13.75
N PHE A 284 -5.96 9.94 -13.37
CA PHE A 284 -7.10 9.52 -12.55
C PHE A 284 -8.36 9.43 -13.41
N LYS A 285 -9.08 8.31 -13.30
CA LYS A 285 -10.40 8.10 -13.91
C LYS A 285 -11.48 8.22 -12.84
N LEU A 286 -12.51 9.03 -13.12
CA LEU A 286 -13.66 9.20 -12.24
C LEU A 286 -14.58 7.97 -12.36
N PRO A 287 -15.11 7.45 -11.24
CA PRO A 287 -16.17 6.46 -11.31
C PRO A 287 -17.44 7.08 -11.90
N PRO A 288 -18.25 6.33 -12.67
CA PRO A 288 -19.55 6.79 -13.13
C PRO A 288 -20.47 7.00 -11.92
N LEU A 289 -21.27 8.07 -11.94
CA LEU A 289 -22.23 8.39 -10.89
C LEU A 289 -23.65 8.16 -11.41
N ASN A 290 -24.41 7.31 -10.72
CA ASN A 290 -25.84 7.15 -10.99
C ASN A 290 -26.62 8.13 -10.09
N LYS A 291 -27.17 9.20 -10.69
CA LYS A 291 -27.91 10.23 -9.96
C LYS A 291 -29.20 9.68 -9.34
N LEU A 292 -29.91 8.79 -10.04
CA LEU A 292 -31.16 8.19 -9.55
C LEU A 292 -30.93 7.40 -8.26
N ALA A 293 -29.87 6.58 -8.22
CA ALA A 293 -29.50 5.84 -7.01
C ALA A 293 -29.19 6.76 -5.81
N ILE A 294 -28.64 7.95 -6.06
CA ILE A 294 -28.39 8.95 -4.99
C ILE A 294 -29.71 9.53 -4.48
N PHE A 295 -30.68 9.78 -5.36
CA PHE A 295 -32.02 10.23 -4.98
C PHE A 295 -32.77 9.17 -4.19
N ASP A 296 -32.75 7.90 -4.62
CA ASP A 296 -33.40 6.81 -3.90
C ASP A 296 -32.83 6.67 -2.47
N ASP A 297 -31.51 6.73 -2.33
CA ASP A 297 -30.84 6.70 -1.02
C ASP A 297 -31.24 7.89 -0.11
N MET A 298 -31.61 9.02 -0.71
CA MET A 298 -31.99 10.24 0.01
C MET A 298 -33.36 10.11 0.68
N TYR A 299 -34.34 9.57 -0.07
CA TYR A 299 -35.73 9.42 0.37
C TYR A 299 -35.96 8.10 1.12
N ASN A 300 -35.36 6.99 0.68
CA ASN A 300 -35.58 5.65 1.24
C ASN A 300 -34.54 5.28 2.31
N ARG A 301 -34.48 6.07 3.39
CA ARG A 301 -33.50 5.85 4.47
C ARG A 301 -33.82 4.57 5.25
N LYS A 302 -32.84 3.67 5.37
CA LYS A 302 -32.95 2.44 6.15
C LYS A 302 -33.17 2.76 7.64
N LYS A 303 -34.31 2.33 8.18
CA LYS A 303 -34.64 2.37 9.61
C LYS A 303 -34.18 1.08 10.29
N LYS A 304 -33.81 1.19 11.58
CA LYS A 304 -33.50 0.06 12.44
C LYS A 304 -34.27 0.19 13.74
N ALA A 305 -34.85 -0.90 14.23
CA ALA A 305 -35.46 -0.93 15.55
C ALA A 305 -34.42 -0.69 16.66
N GLN A 306 -34.80 0.09 17.68
CA GLN A 306 -34.05 0.33 18.91
C GLN A 306 -34.75 -0.38 20.09
N ASN A 307 -34.02 -0.63 21.19
CA ASN A 307 -34.55 -1.21 22.42
C ASN A 307 -35.15 -2.63 22.29
N LEU A 308 -34.62 -3.46 21.37
CA LEU A 308 -35.04 -4.85 21.24
C LEU A 308 -34.57 -5.67 22.46
N LYS A 309 -35.52 -6.17 23.27
CA LYS A 309 -35.22 -7.18 24.30
C LYS A 309 -35.19 -8.56 23.64
N VAL A 310 -34.11 -9.30 23.88
CA VAL A 310 -33.92 -10.66 23.33
C VAL A 310 -35.10 -11.56 23.70
N ASN A 311 -35.61 -11.47 24.94
CA ASN A 311 -36.73 -12.28 25.41
C ASN A 311 -38.03 -12.00 24.63
N HIS A 312 -38.34 -10.74 24.31
CA HIS A 312 -39.52 -10.38 23.52
C HIS A 312 -39.39 -10.76 22.03
N VAL A 313 -38.16 -10.76 21.50
CA VAL A 313 -37.90 -11.21 20.11
C VAL A 313 -38.04 -12.74 20.00
N LEU A 314 -37.56 -13.47 21.01
CA LEU A 314 -37.65 -14.94 21.05
C LEU A 314 -39.08 -15.44 21.32
N SER A 315 -39.88 -14.71 22.10
CA SER A 315 -41.28 -15.05 22.37
C SER A 315 -42.23 -14.73 21.21
N ASN A 316 -41.74 -14.10 20.13
CA ASN A 316 -42.57 -13.76 18.98
C ASN A 316 -42.73 -14.97 18.05
N PRO A 317 -43.94 -15.50 17.82
CA PRO A 317 -44.17 -16.70 17.02
C PRO A 317 -43.67 -16.56 15.57
N ASN A 318 -43.69 -15.34 15.01
CA ASN A 318 -43.17 -15.07 13.67
C ASN A 318 -41.64 -15.23 13.55
N PHE A 319 -40.91 -15.07 14.66
CA PHE A 319 -39.45 -15.26 14.69
C PHE A 319 -39.06 -16.74 14.79
N MET A 320 -39.87 -17.56 15.48
CA MET A 320 -39.73 -19.03 15.47
C MET A 320 -39.94 -19.62 14.07
N LEU A 321 -40.94 -19.14 13.34
CA LEU A 321 -41.22 -19.55 11.95
C LEU A 321 -40.05 -19.19 11.00
N LEU A 322 -39.47 -18.01 11.17
CA LEU A 322 -38.31 -17.54 10.38
C LEU A 322 -37.05 -18.37 10.66
N ASN A 323 -36.82 -18.76 11.91
CA ASN A 323 -35.69 -19.62 12.30
C ASN A 323 -35.81 -21.03 11.73
N GLN A 324 -37.03 -21.58 11.64
CA GLN A 324 -37.29 -22.85 10.96
C GLN A 324 -37.02 -22.73 9.44
N GLY A 325 -37.47 -21.65 8.79
CA GLY A 325 -37.20 -21.37 7.38
C GLY A 325 -35.71 -21.17 7.05
N LEU A 326 -34.95 -20.48 7.92
CA LEU A 326 -33.50 -20.28 7.77
C LEU A 326 -32.70 -21.59 7.93
N ARG A 327 -33.14 -22.49 8.82
CA ARG A 327 -32.55 -23.84 8.97
C ARG A 327 -32.81 -24.73 7.75
N LEU A 328 -34.00 -24.60 7.12
CA LEU A 328 -34.36 -25.36 5.91
C LEU A 328 -33.63 -24.86 4.66
N GLN A 329 -33.44 -23.55 4.49
CA GLN A 329 -32.70 -22.99 3.35
C GLN A 329 -31.22 -23.37 3.33
N GLN A 330 -30.62 -23.68 4.48
CA GLN A 330 -29.24 -24.18 4.56
C GLN A 330 -29.12 -25.67 4.20
N LYS A 331 -30.21 -26.45 4.30
CA LYS A 331 -30.24 -27.88 3.93
C LYS A 331 -30.74 -28.14 2.50
N GLY A 332 -31.51 -27.23 1.90
CA GLY A 332 -32.27 -27.51 0.66
C GLY A 332 -31.77 -26.92 -0.67
N LYS A 333 -30.54 -26.43 -0.80
CA LYS A 333 -30.02 -25.95 -2.12
C LYS A 333 -28.94 -26.87 -2.70
N GLY A 334 -29.32 -28.13 -2.91
CA GLY A 334 -28.76 -29.02 -3.91
C GLY A 334 -29.77 -29.14 -5.07
N LYS A 335 -29.36 -28.66 -6.24
CA LYS A 335 -29.93 -28.80 -7.61
C LYS A 335 -31.28 -29.54 -7.78
N GLY A 336 -32.22 -28.87 -8.46
CA GLY A 336 -33.28 -29.52 -9.25
C GLY A 336 -34.17 -28.48 -9.96
N LYS A 337 -34.16 -28.48 -11.30
CA LYS A 337 -35.18 -27.80 -12.12
C LYS A 337 -36.42 -28.69 -12.12
N GLY A 338 -37.59 -28.16 -11.78
CA GLY A 338 -38.86 -28.88 -11.89
C GLY A 338 -40.04 -27.98 -11.51
N ARG A 339 -41.02 -27.89 -12.41
CA ARG A 339 -42.31 -27.23 -12.20
C ARG A 339 -43.14 -28.05 -11.19
N GLY A 340 -44.00 -27.38 -10.43
CA GLY A 340 -45.21 -28.01 -9.90
C GLY A 340 -45.64 -27.54 -8.52
N LYS A 341 -46.85 -26.96 -8.48
CA LYS A 341 -47.99 -27.31 -7.61
C LYS A 341 -47.67 -27.80 -6.19
N GLY A 342 -48.32 -27.16 -5.21
CA GLY A 342 -48.37 -27.65 -3.85
C GLY A 342 -48.98 -29.05 -3.76
N ILE A 343 -48.60 -29.77 -2.71
CA ILE A 343 -49.37 -30.82 -2.02
C ILE A 343 -48.69 -31.01 -0.66
N ASN A 344 -49.51 -30.98 0.39
CA ASN A 344 -49.23 -31.55 1.69
C ASN A 344 -49.15 -33.08 1.56
N SER A 345 -48.11 -33.71 2.10
CA SER A 345 -48.29 -34.99 2.77
C SER A 345 -47.04 -35.36 3.56
N ILE A 346 -47.28 -35.64 4.83
CA ILE A 346 -46.44 -36.46 5.70
C ILE A 346 -46.48 -37.88 5.14
N SER A 347 -45.32 -38.48 4.90
CA SER A 347 -45.17 -39.92 5.02
C SER A 347 -43.77 -40.23 5.57
N ASN A 348 -43.78 -40.80 6.77
CA ASN A 348 -42.67 -41.59 7.29
C ASN A 348 -42.53 -42.81 6.38
N ASN A 349 -41.31 -43.16 6.01
CA ASN A 349 -40.89 -44.55 5.89
C ASN A 349 -39.35 -44.61 5.96
N SER A 350 -38.89 -45.38 6.95
CA SER A 350 -37.65 -46.16 6.88
C SER A 350 -37.68 -46.97 5.57
N ASP A 351 -36.63 -47.05 4.78
CA ASP A 351 -35.42 -47.79 5.12
C ASP A 351 -34.24 -47.17 4.36
N ASN A 352 -33.20 -46.76 5.07
CA ASN A 352 -31.91 -46.47 4.46
C ASN A 352 -30.97 -47.57 4.92
N ASP A 353 -30.64 -48.49 4.02
CA ASP A 353 -29.66 -49.54 4.26
C ASP A 353 -28.41 -48.94 4.91
N THR A 354 -28.14 -49.39 6.14
CA THR A 354 -27.02 -48.89 6.95
C THR A 354 -25.68 -49.09 6.22
N LEU A 355 -25.62 -50.09 5.35
CA LEU A 355 -24.46 -50.42 4.52
C LEU A 355 -24.17 -49.31 3.49
N ASP A 356 -25.19 -48.76 2.83
CA ASP A 356 -25.03 -47.66 1.86
C ASP A 356 -24.63 -46.34 2.54
N LEU A 357 -25.18 -46.07 3.73
CA LEU A 357 -24.78 -44.95 4.58
C LEU A 357 -23.33 -45.07 5.05
N ILE A 358 -22.89 -46.27 5.40
CA ILE A 358 -21.51 -46.55 5.82
C ILE A 358 -20.57 -46.45 4.61
N LEU A 359 -20.92 -47.02 3.46
CA LEU A 359 -20.11 -46.97 2.24
C LEU A 359 -19.95 -45.53 1.74
N PHE A 360 -21.03 -44.74 1.75
CA PHE A 360 -20.98 -43.31 1.44
C PHE A 360 -20.13 -42.54 2.45
N LYS A 361 -20.22 -42.83 3.75
CA LYS A 361 -19.46 -42.17 4.82
C LYS A 361 -17.97 -42.54 4.79
N VAL A 362 -17.60 -43.72 4.31
CA VAL A 362 -16.22 -44.19 4.17
C VAL A 362 -15.58 -43.63 2.89
N TYR A 363 -16.24 -43.69 1.74
CA TYR A 363 -15.69 -43.23 0.46
C TYR A 363 -15.72 -41.70 0.26
N SER A 364 -16.73 -40.99 0.79
CA SER A 364 -16.86 -39.53 0.56
C SER A 364 -15.93 -38.66 1.43
N LYS A 365 -15.41 -39.19 2.55
CA LYS A 365 -14.79 -38.39 3.60
C LYS A 365 -13.37 -37.92 3.26
N ASN A 366 -12.61 -38.62 2.41
CA ASN A 366 -11.19 -38.31 2.25
C ASN A 366 -10.83 -37.50 0.99
N LEU A 367 -11.58 -37.59 -0.12
CA LEU A 367 -11.27 -36.84 -1.34
C LEU A 367 -12.10 -35.56 -1.52
N LEU A 368 -13.39 -35.59 -1.14
CA LEU A 368 -14.29 -34.43 -1.28
C LEU A 368 -14.13 -33.42 -0.14
N GLN A 369 -13.76 -33.87 1.06
CA GLN A 369 -13.71 -33.02 2.25
C GLN A 369 -12.61 -31.94 2.12
N LYS A 370 -11.45 -32.23 1.50
CA LYS A 370 -10.43 -31.19 1.23
C LYS A 370 -10.86 -30.15 0.19
N LYS A 371 -11.70 -30.51 -0.80
CA LYS A 371 -12.14 -29.57 -1.86
C LYS A 371 -13.38 -28.77 -1.43
N LEU A 372 -14.37 -29.40 -0.78
CA LEU A 372 -15.57 -28.76 -0.22
C LEU A 372 -15.22 -27.82 0.95
N VAL A 373 -14.38 -28.25 1.89
CA VAL A 373 -13.92 -27.40 3.01
C VAL A 373 -13.13 -26.20 2.48
N ASN A 374 -12.30 -26.37 1.44
CA ASN A 374 -11.61 -25.24 0.81
C ASN A 374 -12.58 -24.29 0.08
N ILE A 375 -13.63 -24.79 -0.58
CA ILE A 375 -14.64 -23.96 -1.25
C ILE A 375 -15.49 -23.18 -0.23
N ASP A 376 -15.85 -23.79 0.88
CA ASP A 376 -16.63 -23.10 1.93
C ASP A 376 -15.76 -22.09 2.69
N ILE A 377 -14.48 -22.40 2.94
CA ILE A 377 -13.53 -21.44 3.51
C ILE A 377 -13.28 -20.27 2.56
N THR A 378 -13.15 -20.50 1.24
CA THR A 378 -12.95 -19.40 0.28
C THR A 378 -14.20 -18.55 0.14
N LYS A 379 -15.39 -19.15 0.04
CA LYS A 379 -16.67 -18.42 0.03
C LYS A 379 -16.90 -17.64 1.31
N LYS A 380 -16.60 -18.23 2.48
CA LYS A 380 -16.69 -17.54 3.78
C LYS A 380 -15.69 -16.39 3.86
N LYS A 381 -14.45 -16.59 3.42
CA LYS A 381 -13.45 -15.50 3.32
C LYS A 381 -13.92 -14.40 2.39
N GLU A 382 -14.45 -14.74 1.22
CA GLU A 382 -14.98 -13.77 0.25
C GLU A 382 -16.15 -12.98 0.85
N HIS A 383 -17.10 -13.65 1.49
CA HIS A 383 -18.22 -13.00 2.19
C HIS A 383 -17.73 -12.06 3.28
N VAL A 384 -16.78 -12.50 4.12
CA VAL A 384 -16.17 -11.65 5.16
C VAL A 384 -15.45 -10.46 4.52
N THR A 385 -14.69 -10.66 3.45
CA THR A 385 -14.02 -9.54 2.76
C THR A 385 -15.02 -8.57 2.13
N ASN A 386 -16.09 -9.05 1.52
CA ASN A 386 -17.10 -8.22 0.88
C ASN A 386 -17.92 -7.44 1.92
N THR A 387 -18.24 -8.06 3.06
CA THR A 387 -18.92 -7.38 4.19
C THR A 387 -18.02 -6.32 4.83
N VAL A 388 -16.73 -6.62 5.03
CA VAL A 388 -15.78 -5.62 5.52
C VAL A 388 -15.59 -4.48 4.51
N LEU A 389 -15.39 -4.78 3.23
CA LEU A 389 -15.21 -3.77 2.18
C LEU A 389 -16.47 -2.94 1.95
N SER A 390 -17.67 -3.50 2.12
CA SER A 390 -18.92 -2.75 2.02
C SER A 390 -19.15 -1.82 3.22
N SER A 391 -18.64 -2.19 4.40
CA SER A 391 -18.71 -1.36 5.61
C SER A 391 -17.80 -0.10 5.58
N ILE A 392 -16.71 -0.15 4.80
CA ILE A 392 -15.73 0.93 4.71
C ILE A 392 -16.17 1.99 3.69
N LYS A 393 -16.19 3.27 4.11
CA LYS A 393 -16.39 4.44 3.22
C LYS A 393 -15.08 5.00 2.68
N HIS A 394 -15.17 5.91 1.70
CA HIS A 394 -14.05 6.66 1.13
C HIS A 394 -13.06 5.76 0.35
N LYS A 395 -13.58 4.85 -0.45
CA LYS A 395 -12.80 3.83 -1.20
C LYS A 395 -12.32 4.35 -2.54
N SER A 396 -13.19 5.08 -3.24
CA SER A 396 -12.95 5.56 -4.59
C SER A 396 -12.55 7.03 -4.56
N VAL A 397 -11.64 7.47 -5.43
CA VAL A 397 -11.30 8.89 -5.52
C VAL A 397 -12.40 9.60 -6.31
N SER A 398 -13.00 10.63 -5.72
CA SER A 398 -14.10 11.40 -6.30
C SER A 398 -13.64 12.67 -6.99
N GLY A 399 -12.48 13.22 -6.58
CA GLY A 399 -11.96 14.44 -7.15
C GLY A 399 -10.61 14.86 -6.59
N ILE A 400 -9.88 15.63 -7.40
CA ILE A 400 -8.54 16.14 -7.10
C ILE A 400 -8.47 17.62 -7.45
N ARG A 401 -8.05 18.45 -6.49
CA ARG A 401 -7.75 19.89 -6.67
C ARG A 401 -6.27 20.14 -6.46
N ILE A 402 -5.66 20.95 -7.31
CA ILE A 402 -4.24 21.29 -7.22
C ILE A 402 -4.05 22.78 -7.49
N GLU A 403 -3.29 23.41 -6.61
CA GLU A 403 -2.92 24.83 -6.71
C GLU A 403 -1.41 24.97 -6.57
N ALA A 404 -0.79 25.69 -7.51
CA ALA A 404 0.61 26.07 -7.44
C ALA A 404 0.72 27.60 -7.44
N ALA A 405 1.48 28.14 -6.48
CA ALA A 405 1.68 29.59 -6.31
C ALA A 405 3.15 29.92 -6.03
N GLY A 406 3.63 31.06 -6.51
CA GLY A 406 4.95 31.61 -6.20
C GLY A 406 5.80 31.90 -7.44
N ARG A 407 7.14 31.90 -7.29
CA ARG A 407 8.08 32.16 -8.39
C ARG A 407 8.19 30.94 -9.29
N LEU A 408 7.22 30.79 -10.19
CA LEU A 408 7.05 29.63 -11.06
C LEU A 408 7.53 29.83 -12.50
N THR A 409 7.96 31.04 -12.84
CA THR A 409 8.41 31.42 -14.20
C THR A 409 9.71 30.70 -14.59
N ARG A 410 10.04 30.75 -15.89
CA ARG A 410 11.18 29.98 -16.45
C ARG A 410 12.44 30.82 -16.58
N ARG A 411 12.32 32.06 -17.04
CA ARG A 411 13.42 33.02 -17.23
C ARG A 411 14.02 33.39 -15.87
N ASN A 412 15.28 33.80 -15.85
CA ASN A 412 15.98 34.16 -14.61
C ASN A 412 15.85 35.66 -14.33
N THR A 413 14.61 36.11 -14.28
CA THR A 413 14.22 37.52 -14.23
C THR A 413 13.46 37.80 -12.92
N ALA A 414 13.47 39.06 -12.48
CA ALA A 414 12.64 39.54 -11.41
C ALA A 414 11.21 39.74 -11.95
N GLU A 415 10.37 38.71 -11.80
CA GLU A 415 8.99 38.71 -12.25
C GLU A 415 8.04 38.49 -11.07
N ARG A 416 6.81 39.01 -11.19
CA ARG A 416 5.73 38.81 -10.22
C ARG A 416 5.40 37.33 -10.04
N SER A 417 4.81 36.99 -8.90
CA SER A 417 4.40 35.62 -8.60
C SER A 417 3.33 35.11 -9.57
N ALA A 418 3.34 33.81 -9.86
CA ALA A 418 2.33 33.19 -10.70
C ALA A 418 1.47 32.21 -9.88
N PHE A 419 0.16 32.24 -10.11
CA PHE A 419 -0.81 31.30 -9.56
C PHE A 419 -1.41 30.43 -10.67
N LYS A 420 -1.50 29.12 -10.46
CA LYS A 420 -2.08 28.17 -11.41
C LYS A 420 -2.91 27.13 -10.65
N LEU A 421 -4.19 27.01 -11.02
CA LEU A 421 -5.15 26.07 -10.44
C LEU A 421 -5.64 25.08 -11.50
N ARG A 422 -5.75 23.80 -11.11
CA ARG A 422 -6.41 22.75 -11.90
C ARG A 422 -7.22 21.83 -10.99
N TYR A 423 -8.32 21.33 -11.53
CA TYR A 423 -9.32 20.57 -10.79
C TYR A 423 -9.95 19.49 -11.68
N LYS A 424 -10.32 18.34 -11.11
CA LYS A 424 -11.09 17.27 -11.77
C LYS A 424 -11.94 16.54 -10.73
N GLY A 425 -13.22 16.32 -11.00
CA GLY A 425 -14.14 15.60 -10.09
C GLY A 425 -14.78 16.50 -9.04
N ASN A 426 -15.26 15.93 -7.92
CA ASN A 426 -15.86 16.66 -6.80
C ASN A 426 -15.07 16.47 -5.48
N ILE A 427 -14.97 17.52 -4.66
CA ILE A 427 -14.32 17.51 -3.32
C ILE A 427 -15.31 17.62 -2.15
N ARG A 428 -16.61 17.69 -2.45
CA ARG A 428 -17.67 17.64 -1.44
C ARG A 428 -17.80 16.21 -0.90
N ASN A 429 -18.39 16.09 0.28
CA ASN A 429 -18.75 14.79 0.84
C ASN A 429 -20.16 14.46 0.37
N GLU A 430 -20.32 13.41 -0.43
CA GLU A 430 -21.60 13.09 -1.04
C GLU A 430 -22.67 12.70 -0.01
N ASP A 431 -22.26 12.01 1.06
CA ASP A 431 -23.16 11.58 2.12
C ASP A 431 -23.85 12.77 2.81
N SER A 432 -23.09 13.82 3.15
CA SER A 432 -23.67 15.00 3.80
C SER A 432 -24.27 15.97 2.81
N SER A 433 -23.60 16.23 1.68
CA SER A 433 -24.00 17.30 0.77
C SER A 433 -25.14 16.93 -0.16
N PHE A 434 -25.28 15.64 -0.53
CA PHE A 434 -26.38 15.19 -1.39
C PHE A 434 -27.37 14.34 -0.60
N LYS A 435 -26.93 13.32 0.14
CA LYS A 435 -27.86 12.42 0.87
C LYS A 435 -28.43 13.01 2.17
N GLY A 436 -27.86 14.13 2.65
CA GLY A 436 -28.27 14.76 3.91
C GLY A 436 -27.98 13.91 5.15
N LEU A 437 -27.00 13.00 5.07
CA LEU A 437 -26.59 12.15 6.19
C LEU A 437 -25.62 12.91 7.11
N SER A 438 -25.69 12.62 8.42
CA SER A 438 -24.71 13.14 9.36
C SER A 438 -23.34 12.50 9.13
N THR A 439 -22.30 13.33 9.13
CA THR A 439 -20.91 12.89 8.91
C THR A 439 -20.00 13.44 9.99
N VAL A 440 -18.90 12.73 10.26
CA VAL A 440 -17.94 13.15 11.27
C VAL A 440 -16.99 14.18 10.67
N ILE A 441 -16.87 15.32 11.35
CA ILE A 441 -15.90 16.36 11.01
C ILE A 441 -14.65 16.14 11.86
N LEU A 442 -13.50 16.05 11.22
CA LEU A 442 -12.19 15.89 11.86
C LEU A 442 -11.69 17.24 12.39
N ARG A 443 -11.19 17.31 13.63
CA ARG A 443 -10.63 18.53 14.24
C ARG A 443 -11.61 19.72 14.25
N GLY A 444 -12.91 19.45 14.23
CA GLY A 444 -13.97 20.45 14.21
C GLY A 444 -14.22 21.19 12.88
N HIS A 445 -13.34 21.08 11.87
CA HIS A 445 -13.50 21.80 10.60
C HIS A 445 -13.16 21.01 9.33
N ALA A 446 -12.43 19.90 9.42
CA ALA A 446 -11.96 19.16 8.25
C ALA A 446 -12.90 18.01 7.89
N LYS A 447 -13.27 17.88 6.60
CA LYS A 447 -14.13 16.79 6.13
C LYS A 447 -13.40 15.44 6.21
N SER A 448 -14.08 14.39 6.68
CA SER A 448 -13.50 13.03 6.79
C SER A 448 -13.05 12.43 5.45
N ASN A 449 -13.70 12.86 4.37
CA ASN A 449 -13.53 12.31 3.02
C ASN A 449 -12.39 12.99 2.23
N LEU A 450 -11.81 14.06 2.78
CA LEU A 450 -10.89 14.95 2.07
C LEU A 450 -9.49 14.93 2.70
N GLN A 451 -8.50 14.53 1.91
CA GLN A 451 -7.10 14.65 2.29
C GLN A 451 -6.50 15.94 1.75
N TYR A 452 -5.86 16.72 2.61
CA TYR A 452 -5.22 17.99 2.25
C TYR A 452 -3.72 17.98 2.53
N THR A 453 -2.93 18.45 1.58
CA THR A 453 -1.49 18.69 1.78
C THR A 453 -1.02 20.00 1.17
N LYS A 454 -0.11 20.64 1.89
CA LYS A 454 0.62 21.85 1.47
C LYS A 454 2.11 21.57 1.54
N LEU A 455 2.80 21.71 0.42
CA LEU A 455 4.25 21.54 0.33
C LEU A 455 4.90 22.81 -0.22
N LYS A 456 6.11 23.09 0.24
CA LYS A 456 6.93 24.21 -0.22
C LYS A 456 8.23 23.72 -0.83
N SER A 457 8.70 24.42 -1.85
CA SER A 457 9.97 24.14 -2.52
C SER A 457 10.54 25.43 -3.11
N LYS A 458 11.71 25.33 -3.73
CA LYS A 458 12.38 26.46 -4.38
C LYS A 458 12.98 26.08 -5.73
N LYS A 459 12.90 27.03 -6.67
CA LYS A 459 13.66 27.09 -7.92
C LYS A 459 14.84 28.05 -7.74
N LYS A 460 15.68 28.20 -8.77
CA LYS A 460 16.76 29.21 -8.77
C LYS A 460 16.20 30.63 -8.57
N ILE A 461 15.06 30.93 -9.19
CA ILE A 461 14.41 32.24 -9.09
C ILE A 461 13.74 32.51 -7.74
N GLY A 462 13.42 31.49 -6.94
CA GLY A 462 12.80 31.70 -5.63
C GLY A 462 11.86 30.59 -5.19
N SER A 463 11.07 30.86 -4.15
CA SER A 463 10.18 29.88 -3.51
C SER A 463 8.85 29.73 -4.25
N PHE A 464 8.26 28.54 -4.13
CA PHE A 464 6.90 28.26 -4.57
C PHE A 464 6.24 27.23 -3.63
N GLY A 465 4.92 27.30 -3.55
CA GLY A 465 4.08 26.36 -2.82
C GLY A 465 3.20 25.54 -3.77
N LEU A 466 2.85 24.34 -3.34
CA LEU A 466 1.82 23.53 -3.98
C LEU A 466 0.86 23.01 -2.90
N LYS A 467 -0.43 23.23 -3.14
CA LYS A 467 -1.53 22.65 -2.34
C LYS A 467 -2.20 21.57 -3.18
N GLY A 468 -2.55 20.45 -2.56
CA GLY A 468 -3.30 19.37 -3.18
C GLY A 468 -4.40 18.88 -2.26
N TRP A 469 -5.58 18.68 -2.83
CA TRP A 469 -6.71 18.03 -2.19
C TRP A 469 -7.06 16.78 -2.97
N ILE A 470 -7.29 15.69 -2.26
CA ILE A 470 -7.78 14.43 -2.81
C ILE A 470 -9.00 14.04 -2.01
N SER A 471 -10.14 13.96 -2.69
CA SER A 471 -11.42 13.58 -2.12
C SER A 471 -11.74 12.15 -2.49
N SER A 472 -12.42 11.46 -1.59
CA SER A 472 -12.81 10.07 -1.77
C SER A 472 -14.25 9.83 -1.31
N ASN A 473 -14.95 8.93 -2.01
CA ASN A 473 -16.30 8.47 -1.68
C ASN A 473 -16.32 6.98 -1.41
#